data_AF-A0A6M5YUB6-F1
#
_entry.id   AF-A0A6M5YUB6-F1
#
_cell.length_a   1.000
_cell.length_b   1.000
_cell.length_c   1.000
_cell.angle_alpha   90.00
_cell.angle_beta   90.00
_cell.angle_gamma   90.00
#
_symmetry.space_group_name_H-M   'P 1'
#
loop_
_entity.id
_entity.type
_entity.pdbx_description
1 polymer ?
#
loop_
_entity_poly.entity_id
_entity_poly.type
_entity_poly.pdbx_seq_one_letter_code
_entity_poly.pdbx_strand_id
1 'polypeptide(L)'
;MLVRAFVDRPRIVLFGLAVIGALSVHPTWAQSVGADVWGVPGLHEEMRGTRDERDRLDAEDEEVRRRITVKDAIADELLANRITLAEAVERFTEMFPTRSKYLAAIRDAYPGATDQEKIAHHTVAYTTLHAAPAERAATAERLHAELVRTPSSVDAR
;
A
#
# COMPACT_ATOMS: atom_id res chain seq x y z
N MET A 1 6.66 41.25 -29.05
CA MET A 1 6.19 41.75 -30.36
C MET A 1 6.19 40.60 -31.38
N LEU A 2 5.41 39.53 -31.14
CA LEU A 2 5.50 38.28 -31.94
C LEU A 2 4.19 37.45 -31.93
N VAL A 3 3.02 38.10 -31.79
CA VAL A 3 1.70 37.41 -31.72
C VAL A 3 0.73 37.80 -32.84
N ARG A 4 1.15 38.64 -33.82
CA ARG A 4 0.20 39.25 -34.78
C ARG A 4 0.21 38.68 -36.21
N ALA A 5 0.87 37.55 -36.47
CA ALA A 5 1.01 37.02 -37.84
C ALA A 5 0.05 35.86 -38.21
N PHE A 6 -0.90 35.49 -37.34
CA PHE A 6 -1.74 34.30 -37.58
C PHE A 6 -3.14 34.58 -38.17
N VAL A 7 -3.50 35.85 -38.43
CA VAL A 7 -4.90 36.23 -38.71
C VAL A 7 -5.25 36.38 -40.21
N ASP A 8 -4.29 36.48 -41.13
CA ASP A 8 -4.57 36.85 -42.55
C ASP A 8 -4.66 35.67 -43.55
N ARG A 9 -4.97 34.44 -43.11
CA ARG A 9 -5.19 33.31 -44.03
C ARG A 9 -6.63 32.79 -43.96
N PRO A 10 -7.61 33.49 -44.57
CA PRO A 10 -9.02 33.06 -44.58
C PRO A 10 -9.21 31.68 -45.22
N ARG A 11 -8.27 31.24 -46.06
CA ARG A 11 -8.30 29.90 -46.71
C ARG A 11 -8.10 28.74 -45.73
N ILE A 12 -7.34 28.91 -44.65
CA ILE A 12 -7.11 27.83 -43.66
C ILE A 12 -8.37 27.62 -42.81
N VAL A 13 -9.05 28.71 -42.45
CA VAL A 13 -10.32 28.66 -41.71
C VAL A 13 -11.42 28.00 -42.54
N LEU A 14 -11.52 28.34 -43.84
CA LEU A 14 -12.49 27.74 -44.76
C LEU A 14 -12.26 26.24 -44.97
N PHE A 15 -11.00 25.79 -45.03
CA PHE A 15 -10.70 24.36 -45.20
C PHE A 15 -11.05 23.56 -43.94
N GLY A 16 -10.77 24.08 -42.75
CA GLY A 16 -11.17 23.43 -41.49
C GLY A 16 -12.70 23.28 -41.35
N LEU A 17 -13.46 24.30 -41.76
CA LEU A 17 -14.93 24.30 -41.68
C LEU A 17 -15.59 23.34 -42.70
N ALA A 18 -15.02 23.24 -43.92
CA ALA A 18 -15.50 22.31 -44.93
C ALA A 18 -15.31 20.83 -44.53
N VAL A 19 -14.21 20.51 -43.85
CA VAL A 19 -13.94 19.16 -43.33
C VAL A 19 -14.94 18.79 -42.24
N ILE A 20 -15.28 19.72 -41.33
CA ILE A 20 -16.29 19.49 -40.29
C ILE A 20 -17.69 19.28 -40.91
N GLY A 21 -18.04 20.05 -41.95
CA GLY A 21 -19.31 19.90 -42.66
C GLY A 21 -19.44 18.57 -43.42
N ALA A 22 -18.38 18.13 -44.11
CA ALA A 22 -18.39 16.88 -44.86
C ALA A 22 -18.50 15.64 -43.97
N LEU A 23 -17.88 15.66 -42.78
CA LEU A 23 -17.97 14.56 -41.80
C LEU A 23 -19.38 14.42 -41.17
N SER A 24 -20.20 15.46 -41.24
CA SER A 24 -21.58 15.44 -40.70
C SER A 24 -22.57 14.66 -41.58
N VAL A 25 -22.23 14.44 -42.86
CA VAL A 25 -23.14 13.84 -43.86
C VAL A 25 -22.92 12.33 -44.01
N HIS A 26 -21.75 11.80 -43.62
CA HIS A 26 -21.41 10.38 -43.78
C HIS A 26 -20.79 9.78 -42.50
N PRO A 27 -21.62 9.30 -41.55
CA PRO A 27 -21.14 8.74 -40.27
C PRO A 27 -20.25 7.49 -40.44
N THR A 28 -20.34 6.77 -41.56
CA THR A 28 -19.52 5.60 -41.88
C THR A 28 -18.07 5.93 -42.27
N TRP A 29 -17.78 7.14 -42.76
CA TRP A 29 -16.40 7.58 -43.03
C TRP A 29 -15.65 7.99 -41.77
N ALA A 30 -16.35 8.40 -40.70
CA ALA A 30 -15.73 8.65 -39.41
C ALA A 30 -15.17 7.34 -38.78
N GLN A 31 -15.87 6.22 -38.99
CA GLN A 31 -15.43 4.91 -38.51
C GLN A 31 -14.18 4.38 -39.21
N SER A 32 -13.97 4.69 -40.50
CA SER A 32 -12.83 4.16 -41.26
C SER A 32 -11.51 4.91 -41.03
N VAL A 33 -11.55 6.12 -40.47
CA VAL A 33 -10.36 6.94 -40.18
C VAL A 33 -9.81 6.66 -38.76
N GLY A 34 -10.42 5.74 -38.00
CA GLY A 34 -10.02 5.43 -36.62
C GLY A 34 -10.26 6.58 -35.64
N ALA A 35 -10.91 7.65 -36.11
CA ALA A 35 -11.35 8.78 -35.32
C ALA A 35 -12.71 8.46 -34.71
N ASP A 36 -12.77 7.43 -33.85
CA ASP A 36 -13.89 7.28 -32.94
C ASP A 36 -13.78 8.36 -31.84
N VAL A 37 -14.01 9.59 -32.26
CA VAL A 37 -14.07 10.77 -31.38
C VAL A 37 -15.17 10.60 -30.33
N TRP A 38 -16.14 9.71 -30.58
CA TRP A 38 -17.22 9.40 -29.66
C TRP A 38 -16.83 8.40 -28.57
N GLY A 39 -15.72 7.66 -28.74
CA GLY A 39 -15.13 6.80 -27.70
C GLY A 39 -14.24 7.54 -26.68
N VAL A 40 -13.92 8.82 -26.93
CA VAL A 40 -13.06 9.64 -26.07
C VAL A 40 -13.55 9.75 -24.62
N PRO A 41 -14.86 9.91 -24.32
CA PRO A 41 -15.34 9.93 -22.95
C PRO A 41 -15.06 8.62 -22.19
N GLY A 42 -15.25 7.46 -22.84
CA GLY A 42 -14.96 6.15 -22.25
C GLY A 42 -13.48 5.98 -21.91
N LEU A 43 -12.58 6.45 -22.79
CA LEU A 43 -11.14 6.43 -22.52
C LEU A 43 -10.77 7.31 -21.32
N HIS A 44 -11.42 8.48 -21.15
CA HIS A 44 -11.17 9.33 -19.98
C HIS A 44 -11.66 8.70 -18.68
N GLU A 45 -12.79 7.99 -18.71
CA GLU A 45 -13.30 7.25 -17.55
C GLU A 45 -12.36 6.09 -17.18
N GLU A 46 -11.86 5.34 -18.15
CA GLU A 46 -10.88 4.27 -17.92
C GLU A 46 -9.55 4.81 -17.37
N MET A 47 -9.07 5.93 -17.91
CA MET A 47 -7.87 6.60 -17.40
C MET A 47 -8.05 7.11 -15.97
N ARG A 48 -9.23 7.64 -15.61
CA ARG A 48 -9.55 8.04 -14.24
C ARG A 48 -9.58 6.83 -13.31
N GLY A 49 -10.29 5.76 -13.69
CA GLY A 49 -10.35 4.53 -12.89
C GLY A 49 -8.97 3.91 -12.65
N THR A 50 -8.12 3.88 -13.67
CA THR A 50 -6.73 3.38 -13.55
C THR A 50 -5.89 4.27 -12.62
N ARG A 51 -6.09 5.59 -12.69
CA ARG A 51 -5.39 6.54 -11.82
C ARG A 51 -5.82 6.40 -10.36
N ASP A 52 -7.13 6.33 -10.12
CA ASP A 52 -7.70 6.20 -8.76
C ASP A 52 -7.25 4.88 -8.11
N GLU A 53 -7.22 3.78 -8.87
CA GLU A 53 -6.73 2.49 -8.39
C GLU A 53 -5.22 2.53 -8.11
N ARG A 54 -4.43 3.18 -8.96
CA ARG A 54 -3.00 3.37 -8.70
C ARG A 54 -2.78 4.18 -7.43
N ASP A 55 -3.48 5.31 -7.26
CA ASP A 55 -3.35 6.16 -6.08
C ASP A 55 -3.74 5.40 -4.80
N ARG A 56 -4.76 4.52 -4.88
CA ARG A 56 -5.14 3.61 -3.79
C ARG A 56 -4.02 2.62 -3.45
N LEU A 57 -3.45 1.95 -4.45
CA LEU A 57 -2.37 0.97 -4.25
C LEU A 57 -1.09 1.64 -3.72
N ASP A 58 -0.75 2.83 -4.21
CA ASP A 58 0.40 3.61 -3.75
C ASP A 58 0.23 3.99 -2.26
N ALA A 59 -0.98 4.37 -1.84
CA ALA A 59 -1.29 4.64 -0.43
C ALA A 59 -1.22 3.38 0.44
N GLU A 60 -1.70 2.24 -0.06
CA GLU A 60 -1.60 0.95 0.65
C GLU A 60 -0.14 0.50 0.81
N ASP A 61 0.69 0.67 -0.22
CA ASP A 61 2.10 0.32 -0.19
C ASP A 61 2.88 1.21 0.79
N GLU A 62 2.63 2.52 0.80
CA GLU A 62 3.25 3.42 1.76
C GLU A 62 2.90 3.06 3.21
N GLU A 63 1.65 2.68 3.46
CA GLU A 63 1.22 2.20 4.78
C GLU A 63 1.87 0.86 5.16
N VAL A 64 2.12 -0.04 4.20
CA VAL A 64 2.89 -1.27 4.44
C VAL A 64 4.34 -0.93 4.80
N ARG A 65 5.01 -0.07 4.03
CA ARG A 65 6.40 0.35 4.28
C ARG A 65 6.54 1.01 5.64
N ARG A 66 5.64 1.93 6.00
CA ARG A 66 5.61 2.59 7.32
C ARG A 66 5.58 1.57 8.45
N ARG A 67 4.73 0.53 8.33
CA ARG A 67 4.64 -0.53 9.34
C ARG A 67 5.90 -1.39 9.40
N ILE A 68 6.51 -1.72 8.26
CA ILE A 68 7.78 -2.46 8.22
C ILE A 68 8.86 -1.68 8.97
N THR A 69 9.04 -0.40 8.64
CA THR A 69 10.04 0.47 9.30
C THR A 69 9.89 0.49 10.82
N VAL A 70 8.66 0.61 11.34
CA VAL A 70 8.42 0.61 12.79
C VAL A 70 8.70 -0.78 13.39
N LYS A 71 8.30 -1.86 12.74
CA LYS A 71 8.58 -3.23 13.22
C LYS A 71 10.08 -3.51 13.27
N ASP A 72 10.82 -3.06 12.27
CA ASP A 72 12.28 -3.23 12.20
C ASP A 72 12.96 -2.45 13.32
N ALA A 73 12.56 -1.21 13.58
CA ALA A 73 13.07 -0.44 14.71
C ALA A 73 12.84 -1.13 16.06
N ILE A 74 11.64 -1.70 16.29
CA ILE A 74 11.35 -2.45 17.51
C ILE A 74 12.19 -3.73 17.59
N ALA A 75 12.32 -4.46 16.47
CA ALA A 75 13.14 -5.66 16.41
C ALA A 75 14.61 -5.36 16.71
N ASP A 76 15.16 -4.28 16.15
CA ASP A 76 16.54 -3.84 16.38
C ASP A 76 16.77 -3.45 17.85
N GLU A 77 15.83 -2.76 18.49
CA GLU A 77 15.89 -2.47 19.92
C GLU A 77 15.85 -3.74 20.78
N LEU A 78 14.99 -4.71 20.42
CA LEU A 78 14.85 -5.98 21.14
C LEU A 78 16.07 -6.89 20.95
N LEU A 79 16.66 -6.92 19.75
CA LEU A 79 17.91 -7.62 19.45
C LEU A 79 19.09 -7.03 20.21
N ALA A 80 19.15 -5.70 20.30
CA ALA A 80 20.15 -4.98 21.08
C ALA A 80 19.92 -5.05 22.60
N ASN A 81 18.91 -5.79 23.07
CA ASN A 81 18.50 -5.89 24.48
C ASN A 81 18.23 -4.53 25.14
N ARG A 82 17.78 -3.52 24.36
CA ARG A 82 17.41 -2.20 24.88
C ARG A 82 15.98 -2.16 25.43
N ILE A 83 15.14 -3.07 24.95
CA ILE A 83 13.77 -3.30 25.43
C ILE A 83 13.58 -4.79 25.67
N THR A 84 12.62 -5.12 26.54
CA THR A 84 12.16 -6.48 26.83
C THR A 84 11.14 -6.95 25.81
N LEU A 85 10.86 -8.26 25.77
CA LEU A 85 9.79 -8.80 24.93
C LEU A 85 8.42 -8.21 25.28
N ALA A 86 8.13 -7.97 26.57
CA ALA A 86 6.85 -7.40 27.01
C ALA A 86 6.63 -5.99 26.45
N GLU A 87 7.64 -5.12 26.54
CA GLU A 87 7.60 -3.77 25.97
C GLU A 87 7.49 -3.80 24.44
N ALA A 88 8.19 -4.72 23.77
CA ALA A 88 8.05 -4.90 22.34
C ALA A 88 6.61 -5.31 21.98
N VAL A 89 6.01 -6.27 22.69
CA VAL A 89 4.63 -6.72 22.46
C VAL A 89 3.62 -5.59 22.63
N GLU A 90 3.78 -4.73 23.64
CA GLU A 90 2.94 -3.56 23.82
C GLU A 90 3.04 -2.62 22.61
N ARG A 91 4.27 -2.27 22.17
CA ARG A 91 4.47 -1.43 20.98
C ARG A 91 3.89 -2.06 19.71
N PHE A 92 4.07 -3.37 19.51
CA PHE A 92 3.44 -4.07 18.38
C PHE A 92 1.92 -4.04 18.47
N THR A 93 1.35 -4.14 19.67
CA THR A 93 -0.11 -4.08 19.88
C THR A 93 -0.66 -2.70 19.50
N GLU A 94 0.02 -1.63 19.89
CA GLU A 94 -0.36 -0.25 19.54
C GLU A 94 -0.37 0.00 18.01
N MET A 95 0.46 -0.72 17.25
CA MET A 95 0.49 -0.61 15.79
C MET A 95 -0.76 -1.19 15.11
N PHE A 96 -1.48 -2.10 15.77
CA PHE A 96 -2.59 -2.83 15.15
C PHE A 96 -3.93 -2.37 15.71
N PRO A 97 -4.74 -1.61 14.94
CA PRO A 97 -6.11 -1.38 15.35
C PRO A 97 -6.85 -2.72 15.40
N THR A 98 -7.81 -2.84 16.33
CA THR A 98 -8.53 -4.09 16.69
C THR A 98 -9.13 -4.85 15.49
N ARG A 99 -9.38 -4.16 14.37
CA ARG A 99 -9.98 -4.70 13.13
C ARG A 99 -9.05 -4.66 11.92
N SER A 100 -7.73 -4.57 12.11
CA SER A 100 -6.80 -4.62 10.99
C SER A 100 -6.77 -6.01 10.35
N LYS A 101 -6.70 -6.08 9.01
CA LYS A 101 -6.48 -7.33 8.26
C LYS A 101 -5.17 -8.03 8.70
N TYR A 102 -4.19 -7.25 9.15
CA TYR A 102 -2.91 -7.77 9.63
C TYR A 102 -3.07 -8.54 10.96
N LEU A 103 -3.86 -8.02 11.90
CA LEU A 103 -4.14 -8.74 13.14
C LEU A 103 -4.92 -10.03 12.88
N ALA A 104 -5.81 -10.06 11.90
CA ALA A 104 -6.46 -11.30 11.46
C ALA A 104 -5.43 -12.34 10.98
N ALA A 105 -4.44 -11.92 10.19
CA ALA A 105 -3.35 -12.82 9.78
C ALA A 105 -2.51 -13.33 10.96
N ILE A 106 -2.23 -12.49 11.97
CA ILE A 106 -1.56 -12.94 13.21
C ILE A 106 -2.41 -13.97 13.94
N ARG A 107 -3.73 -13.72 14.05
CA ARG A 107 -4.68 -14.61 14.74
C ARG A 107 -4.67 -16.02 14.14
N ASP A 108 -4.58 -16.10 12.82
CA ASP A 108 -4.59 -17.36 12.08
C ASP A 108 -3.23 -18.08 12.11
N ALA A 109 -2.11 -17.34 12.10
CA ALA A 109 -0.78 -17.92 11.93
C ALA A 109 -0.08 -18.34 13.23
N TYR A 110 -0.41 -17.72 14.38
CA TYR A 110 0.34 -17.90 15.62
C TYR A 110 -0.49 -18.56 16.73
N PRO A 111 0.13 -19.43 17.57
CA PRO A 111 -0.55 -20.05 18.69
C PRO A 111 -0.83 -19.03 19.81
N GLY A 112 -1.74 -19.38 20.71
CA GLY A 112 -2.20 -18.53 21.81
C GLY A 112 -3.72 -18.48 21.91
N ALA A 113 -4.25 -18.27 23.11
CA ALA A 113 -5.67 -18.08 23.37
C ALA A 113 -6.11 -16.62 23.20
N THR A 114 -5.20 -15.67 23.44
CA THR A 114 -5.47 -14.23 23.36
C THR A 114 -4.71 -13.56 22.21
N ASP A 115 -5.20 -12.40 21.75
CA ASP A 115 -4.49 -11.60 20.75
C ASP A 115 -3.09 -11.21 21.23
N GLN A 116 -2.94 -10.90 22.51
CA GLN A 116 -1.66 -10.51 23.10
C GLN A 116 -0.64 -11.66 23.06
N GLU A 117 -1.04 -12.89 23.40
CA GLU A 117 -0.18 -14.07 23.30
C GLU A 117 0.23 -14.33 21.85
N LYS A 118 -0.71 -14.22 20.91
CA LYS A 118 -0.43 -14.42 19.48
C LYS A 118 0.50 -13.34 18.93
N ILE A 119 0.33 -12.09 19.35
CA ILE A 119 1.25 -10.99 19.04
C ILE A 119 2.62 -11.29 19.65
N ALA A 120 2.70 -11.81 20.87
CA ALA A 120 3.97 -12.19 21.49
C ALA A 120 4.69 -13.27 20.70
N HIS A 121 4.01 -14.35 20.31
CA HIS A 121 4.58 -15.38 19.44
C HIS A 121 5.03 -14.81 18.08
N HIS A 122 4.23 -13.93 17.48
CA HIS A 122 4.61 -13.21 16.26
C HIS A 122 5.87 -12.36 16.46
N THR A 123 5.97 -11.60 17.55
CA THR A 123 7.13 -10.76 17.85
C THR A 123 8.39 -11.60 18.02
N VAL A 124 8.31 -12.76 18.69
CA VAL A 124 9.44 -13.67 18.81
C VAL A 124 9.87 -14.22 17.45
N ALA A 125 8.93 -14.70 16.64
CA ALA A 125 9.23 -15.23 15.31
C ALA A 125 9.83 -14.16 14.38
N TYR A 126 9.23 -12.96 14.36
CA TYR A 126 9.70 -11.83 13.58
C TYR A 126 11.13 -11.43 13.96
N THR A 127 11.38 -11.23 15.25
CA THR A 127 12.70 -10.79 15.75
C THR A 127 13.78 -11.85 15.50
N THR A 128 13.44 -13.13 15.69
CA THR A 128 14.36 -14.25 15.42
C THR A 128 14.76 -14.32 13.94
N LEU A 129 13.83 -14.00 13.02
CA LEU A 129 14.13 -13.97 11.58
C LEU A 129 15.12 -12.84 11.22
N HIS A 130 15.02 -11.70 11.91
CA HIS A 130 15.86 -10.52 11.69
C HIS A 130 17.21 -10.59 12.40
N ALA A 131 17.38 -11.46 13.40
CA ALA A 131 18.68 -11.74 13.99
C ALA A 131 19.68 -12.27 12.95
N ALA A 132 20.97 -11.94 13.17
CA ALA A 132 22.07 -12.49 12.39
C ALA A 132 22.02 -14.03 12.44
N PRO A 133 22.31 -14.75 11.34
CA PRO A 133 22.15 -16.21 11.27
C PRO A 133 22.82 -16.97 12.41
N ALA A 134 23.99 -16.52 12.87
CA ALA A 134 24.74 -17.13 13.98
C ALA A 134 24.09 -16.92 15.36
N GLU A 135 23.26 -15.89 15.52
CA GLU A 135 22.66 -15.49 16.79
C GLU A 135 21.21 -15.98 16.95
N ARG A 136 20.55 -16.38 15.85
CA ARG A 136 19.11 -16.72 15.83
C ARG A 136 18.68 -17.71 16.92
N ALA A 137 19.45 -18.78 17.13
CA ALA A 137 19.12 -19.79 18.14
C ALA A 137 19.15 -19.21 19.56
N ALA A 138 20.19 -18.44 19.90
CA ALA A 138 20.32 -17.79 21.19
C ALA A 138 19.24 -16.72 21.41
N THR A 139 18.93 -15.94 20.36
CA THR A 139 17.83 -14.97 20.40
C THR A 139 16.49 -15.66 20.63
N ALA A 140 16.20 -16.72 19.90
CA ALA A 140 14.94 -17.47 20.04
C ALA A 140 14.78 -18.04 21.45
N GLU A 141 15.83 -18.67 21.99
CA GLU A 141 15.83 -19.24 23.33
C GLU A 141 15.59 -18.16 24.40
N ARG A 142 16.32 -17.04 24.34
CA ARG A 142 16.14 -15.91 25.25
C ARG A 142 14.70 -15.39 25.21
N LEU A 143 14.17 -15.13 24.01
CA LEU A 143 12.84 -14.58 23.84
C LEU A 143 11.73 -15.56 24.27
N HIS A 144 11.89 -16.86 24.04
CA HIS A 144 10.97 -17.87 24.58
C HIS A 144 11.01 -17.91 26.11
N ALA A 145 12.20 -17.79 26.71
CA ALA A 145 12.33 -17.72 28.16
C ALA A 145 11.71 -16.44 28.75
N GLU A 146 11.73 -15.31 28.04
CA GLU A 146 11.00 -14.10 28.42
C GLU A 146 9.49 -14.26 28.29
N LEU A 147 9.03 -14.95 27.24
CA LEU A 147 7.61 -15.21 27.00
C LEU A 147 7.00 -16.03 28.15
N VAL A 148 7.68 -17.10 28.58
CA VAL A 148 7.24 -17.94 29.71
C VAL A 148 7.24 -17.16 31.04
N ARG A 149 8.16 -16.21 31.21
CA ARG A 149 8.28 -15.39 32.41
C ARG A 149 7.28 -14.24 32.47
N THR A 150 6.70 -13.84 31.35
CA THR A 150 5.72 -12.75 31.30
C THR A 150 4.33 -13.35 31.46
N PRO A 151 3.77 -13.41 32.68
CA PRO A 151 2.39 -13.86 32.83
C PRO A 151 1.51 -12.94 31.99
N SER A 152 0.60 -13.53 31.20
CA SER A 152 -0.40 -12.78 30.46
C SER A 152 -1.12 -11.86 31.45
N SER A 153 -0.85 -10.55 31.39
CA SER A 153 -1.51 -9.54 32.22
C SER A 153 -3.03 -9.45 31.99
N VAL A 154 -3.56 -10.32 31.13
CA VAL A 154 -4.94 -10.51 30.74
C VAL A 154 -5.79 -11.20 31.82
N ASP A 155 -5.21 -11.95 32.77
CA ASP A 155 -5.97 -12.53 33.89
C ASP A 155 -6.35 -11.50 34.99
N ALA A 156 -5.98 -10.22 34.83
CA ALA A 156 -6.18 -9.18 35.84
C ALA A 156 -7.34 -8.20 35.55
N ARG A 157 -8.21 -8.47 34.58
CA ARG A 157 -9.42 -7.66 34.29
C ARG A 157 -10.64 -8.52 34.01
#